data_AF-A0A1X4IAF1-F1
#
_entry.id   AF-A0A1X4IAF1-F1
#
_cell.length_a   1.000
_cell.length_b   1.000
_cell.length_c   1.000
_cell.angle_alpha   90.00
_cell.angle_beta   90.00
_cell.angle_gamma   90.00
#
_symmetry.space_group_name_H-M   'P 1'
#
loop_
_entity.id
_entity.type
_entity.pdbx_description
1 polymer ?
#
loop_
_entity_poly.entity_id
_entity_poly.type
_entity_poly.pdbx_seq_one_letter_code
_entity_poly.pdbx_strand_id
1 'polypeptide(L)'
;MSRTDTSKVSRWDLHGREHTVRVQRTGVQRTLRCDTCGWRRSARLLPLLKAQEHLTQAHQATVDPSNPNRRVPNARPPVPDH
;
A
#
# COMPACT_ATOMS: atom_id res chain seq x y z
N MET A 1 8.26 -0.57 27.90
CA MET A 1 8.34 0.25 26.68
C MET A 1 7.38 -0.32 25.63
N SER A 2 6.14 0.17 25.58
CA SER A 2 5.11 -0.28 24.63
C SER A 2 5.28 0.47 23.31
N ARG A 3 6.14 -0.07 22.44
CA ARG A 3 6.19 0.36 21.04
C ARG A 3 4.87 -0.08 20.41
N THR A 4 3.96 0.88 20.21
CA THR A 4 2.72 0.67 19.46
C THR A 4 3.12 0.12 18.10
N ASP A 5 2.96 -1.20 17.89
CA ASP A 5 3.30 -1.90 16.64
C ASP A 5 2.28 -1.52 15.58
N THR A 6 2.36 -0.27 15.11
CA THR A 6 1.57 0.27 14.01
C THR A 6 2.38 0.15 12.73
N SER A 7 2.07 -0.83 11.91
CA SER A 7 2.60 -0.95 10.55
C SER A 7 1.64 -0.26 9.58
N LYS A 8 2.15 0.27 8.47
CA LYS A 8 1.32 0.82 7.40
C LYS A 8 1.72 0.24 6.05
N VAL A 9 0.74 0.04 5.18
CA VAL A 9 0.94 -0.37 3.79
C VAL A 9 0.37 0.72 2.91
N SER A 10 1.20 1.33 2.08
CA SER A 10 0.78 2.32 1.09
C SER A 10 0.96 1.79 -0.32
N ARG A 11 0.01 2.12 -1.20
CA ARG A 11 0.05 1.86 -2.64
C ARG A 11 -0.57 3.02 -3.38
N TRP A 12 -0.19 3.21 -4.64
CA TRP A 12 -0.85 4.17 -5.51
C TRP A 12 -1.80 3.46 -6.47
N ASP A 13 -2.94 4.09 -6.73
CA ASP A 13 -3.80 3.70 -7.85
C ASP A 13 -3.26 4.22 -9.19
N LEU A 14 -3.89 3.79 -10.28
CA LEU A 14 -3.52 4.20 -11.64
C LEU A 14 -3.69 5.70 -11.89
N HIS A 15 -4.44 6.40 -11.04
CA HIS A 15 -4.63 7.85 -11.12
C HIS A 15 -3.57 8.61 -10.29
N GLY A 16 -2.62 7.90 -9.67
CA GLY A 16 -1.58 8.50 -8.83
C GLY A 16 -2.05 8.89 -7.44
N ARG A 17 -3.24 8.44 -7.00
CA ARG A 17 -3.70 8.69 -5.63
C ARG A 17 -3.11 7.67 -4.68
N GLU A 18 -2.57 8.15 -3.56
CA GLU A 18 -2.09 7.27 -2.50
C GLU A 18 -3.24 6.71 -1.67
N HIS A 19 -3.16 5.40 -1.43
CA HIS A 19 -4.05 4.67 -0.55
C HIS A 19 -3.22 4.00 0.53
N THR A 20 -3.61 4.21 1.79
CA THR A 20 -2.88 3.69 2.95
C THR A 20 -3.79 2.87 3.82
N VAL A 21 -3.33 1.66 4.16
CA VAL A 21 -3.94 0.81 5.19
C VAL A 21 -3.02 0.77 6.41
N ARG A 22 -3.53 1.23 7.55
CA ARG A 22 -2.88 1.10 8.86
C ARG A 22 -3.22 -0.25 9.47
N VAL A 23 -2.21 -0.91 10.02
CA VAL A 23 -2.32 -2.15 10.77
C VAL A 23 -1.98 -1.83 12.22
N GLN A 24 -2.97 -1.93 13.09
CA GLN A 24 -2.84 -1.67 14.53
C GLN A 24 -2.87 -2.99 15.27
N ARG A 25 -1.88 -3.26 16.11
CA ARG A 25 -1.86 -4.46 16.97
C ARG A 25 -2.75 -4.24 18.21
N THR A 26 -3.71 -5.12 18.41
CA THR A 26 -4.60 -5.14 19.59
C THR A 26 -4.55 -6.55 20.18
N GLY A 27 -3.59 -6.79 21.08
CA GLY A 27 -3.31 -8.12 21.62
C GLY A 27 -2.79 -9.10 20.57
N VAL A 28 -3.49 -10.24 20.41
CA VAL A 28 -3.20 -11.28 19.41
C VAL A 28 -3.79 -10.99 18.02
N GLN A 29 -4.73 -10.05 17.93
CA GLN A 29 -5.34 -9.65 16.67
C GLN A 29 -4.68 -8.37 16.16
N ARG A 30 -4.76 -8.18 14.84
CA ARG A 30 -4.41 -6.92 14.19
C ARG A 30 -5.63 -6.34 13.50
N THR A 31 -5.88 -5.07 13.73
CA THR A 31 -6.95 -4.31 13.08
C THR A 31 -6.36 -3.54 11.92
N LEU A 32 -6.86 -3.84 10.73
CA LEU A 32 -6.60 -3.12 9.50
C LEU A 32 -7.60 -1.98 9.39
N ARG A 33 -7.14 -0.79 9.03
CA ARG A 33 -7.97 0.37 8.71
C ARG A 33 -7.45 1.05 7.45
N CYS A 34 -8.30 1.19 6.44
CA CYS A 34 -8.00 2.04 5.29
C CYS A 34 -8.26 3.50 5.67
N ASP A 35 -7.25 4.36 5.52
CA ASP A 35 -7.40 5.80 5.77
C ASP A 35 -8.24 6.48 4.68
N THR A 36 -8.26 5.93 3.46
CA THR A 36 -8.98 6.51 2.32
C THR A 36 -10.50 6.29 2.40
N CYS A 37 -10.94 5.05 2.64
CA CYS A 37 -12.36 4.69 2.60
C CYS A 37 -12.96 4.30 3.96
N GLY A 38 -12.16 4.33 5.02
CA GLY A 38 -12.61 3.98 6.38
C GLY A 38 -12.87 2.48 6.60
N TRP A 39 -12.57 1.63 5.61
CA TRP A 39 -12.69 0.17 5.73
C TRP A 39 -11.93 -0.34 6.95
N ARG A 40 -12.53 -1.27 7.69
CA ARG A 40 -11.94 -1.87 8.90
C ARG A 40 -12.10 -3.38 8.88
N ARG A 41 -11.05 -4.10 9.27
CA ARG A 41 -11.07 -5.57 9.38
C ARG A 41 -10.08 -6.05 10.42
N SER A 42 -10.46 -7.04 11.23
CA SER A 42 -9.52 -7.72 12.13
C SER A 42 -8.97 -8.98 11.47
N ALA A 43 -7.65 -9.15 11.48
CA ALA A 43 -6.95 -10.34 10.98
C ALA A 43 -5.98 -10.86 12.03
N ARG A 44 -5.98 -12.19 12.23
CA ARG A 44 -4.98 -12.90 13.04
C ARG A 44 -3.76 -13.29 12.21
N LEU A 45 -3.98 -13.69 10.97
CA LEU A 45 -2.95 -14.16 10.04
C LEU A 45 -2.84 -13.22 8.85
N LEU A 46 -1.59 -13.04 8.39
CA LEU A 46 -1.24 -12.30 7.17
C LEU A 46 -1.88 -10.90 7.06
N PRO A 47 -1.80 -10.05 8.10
CA PRO A 47 -2.42 -8.72 8.09
C PRO A 47 -1.89 -7.81 6.97
N LEU A 48 -0.61 -7.93 6.60
CA LEU A 48 -0.03 -7.15 5.51
C LEU A 48 -0.55 -7.60 4.14
N LEU A 49 -0.76 -8.91 3.94
CA LEU A 49 -1.36 -9.44 2.72
C LEU A 49 -2.82 -8.99 2.60
N LYS A 50 -3.60 -9.07 3.69
CA LYS A 50 -4.99 -8.59 3.72
C LYS A 50 -5.11 -7.09 3.44
N ALA A 51 -4.12 -6.30 3.87
CA ALA A 51 -4.04 -4.88 3.51
C ALA A 51 -3.83 -4.69 2.00
N GLN A 52 -2.89 -5.43 1.39
CA GLN A 52 -2.64 -5.35 -0.05
C GLN A 52 -3.82 -5.84 -0.90
N GLU A 53 -4.47 -6.94 -0.51
CA GLU A 53 -5.69 -7.43 -1.16
C GLU A 53 -6.75 -6.33 -1.23
N HIS A 54 -7.00 -5.64 -0.10
CA HIS A 54 -7.94 -4.53 -0.07
C HIS A 54 -7.54 -3.39 -1.01
N LEU A 55 -6.26 -2.97 -0.99
CA LEU A 55 -5.73 -1.92 -1.86
C LEU A 55 -5.94 -2.27 -3.35
N THR A 56 -5.63 -3.50 -3.74
CA THR A 56 -5.82 -3.97 -5.12
C THR A 56 -7.30 -4.08 -5.49
N GLN A 57 -8.13 -4.71 -4.65
CA GLN A 57 -9.52 -5.03 -5.00
C GLN A 57 -10.47 -3.84 -4.88
N ALA A 58 -10.32 -3.00 -3.86
CA ALA A 58 -11.23 -1.87 -3.61
C ALA A 58 -10.78 -0.57 -4.29
N HIS A 59 -9.46 -0.41 -4.48
CA HIS A 59 -8.88 0.85 -4.93
C HIS A 59 -8.03 0.74 -6.20
N GLN A 60 -7.83 -0.48 -6.73
CA GLN A 60 -6.90 -0.73 -7.84
C GLN A 60 -5.50 -0.13 -7.57
N ALA A 61 -5.14 -0.06 -6.28
CA ALA A 61 -3.90 0.50 -5.79
C ALA A 61 -2.80 -0.55 -5.85
N THR A 62 -2.26 -0.75 -7.06
CA THR A 62 -1.29 -1.81 -7.38
C THR A 62 0.15 -1.32 -7.52
N VAL A 63 0.35 0.00 -7.60
CA VAL A 63 1.68 0.60 -7.75
C VAL A 63 2.36 0.66 -6.38
N ASP A 64 3.53 0.06 -6.26
CA ASP A 64 4.36 0.11 -5.06
C ASP A 64 5.22 1.39 -5.05
N PRO A 65 5.06 2.29 -4.06
CA PRO A 65 5.80 3.55 -4.00
C PRO A 65 7.28 3.37 -3.62
N SER A 66 7.66 2.21 -3.07
CA SER A 66 9.05 1.88 -2.72
C SER A 66 9.86 1.40 -3.93
N ASN A 67 9.20 1.18 -5.08
CA ASN A 67 9.84 0.86 -6.34
C ASN A 67 9.57 1.97 -7.39
N PRO A 68 10.30 3.10 -7.31
CA PRO A 68 10.08 4.26 -8.19
C PRO A 68 10.39 3.99 -9.68
N ASN A 69 10.99 2.85 -10.01
CA ASN A 69 11.49 2.51 -11.35
C ASN A 69 10.42 1.92 -12.30
N ARG A 70 9.13 2.02 -11.98
CA ARG A 70 8.04 1.66 -12.90
C ARG A 70 7.08 2.82 -13.14
N ARG A 71 7.64 3.99 -13.47
CA ARG A 71 6.92 4.94 -14.33
C ARG A 71 6.90 4.32 -15.73
N VAL A 72 5.69 4.06 -16.26
CA VAL A 72 5.36 3.93 -17.69
C VAL A 72 6.56 3.78 -18.65
N PRO A 73 6.76 2.62 -19.33
CA PRO A 73 7.79 2.48 -20.35
C PRO A 73 7.32 3.16 -21.64
N ASN A 74 7.40 4.49 -21.71
CA ASN A 74 7.40 5.21 -22.98
C ASN A 74 8.01 6.60 -22.85
N ALA A 75 9.32 6.65 -22.64
CA ALA A 75 10.13 7.79 -23.04
C ALA A 75 11.35 7.22 -23.77
N ARG A 76 11.42 7.48 -25.07
CA ARG A 76 12.57 7.15 -25.92
C ARG A 76 13.85 7.68 -25.25
N PRO A 77 14.94 6.89 -25.18
CA PRO A 77 16.21 7.42 -24.69
C PRO A 77 16.71 8.52 -25.64
N PRO A 78 17.32 9.62 -25.12
CA PRO A 78 17.99 10.58 -25.98
C PRO A 78 19.17 9.89 -26.67
N VAL A 79 19.26 10.05 -27.99
CA VAL A 79 20.42 9.62 -28.77
C VAL A 79 21.64 10.43 -28.32
N PRO A 80 22.80 9.80 -28.06
CA PRO A 80 24.02 10.55 -27.81
C PRO A 80 24.48 11.23 -29.10
N ASP A 81 24.78 12.52 -29.03
CA ASP A 81 25.46 13.27 -30.09
C ASP A 81 26.94 12.84 -30.11
N HIS A 82 27.46 12.55 -31.30
CA HIS A 82 28.84 12.10 -31.54
C HIS A 82 29.84 13.25 -31.49
#